data_AF-A0A0U2WYW7-F1
#
_entry.id   AF-A0A0U2WYW7-F1
#
_cell.length_a   1.000
_cell.length_b   1.000
_cell.length_c   1.000
_cell.angle_alpha   90.00
_cell.angle_beta   90.00
_cell.angle_gamma   90.00
#
_symmetry.space_group_name_H-M   'P 1'
#
loop_
_entity.id
_entity.type
_entity.pdbx_description
1 polymer ?
#
loop_
_entity_poly.entity_id
_entity_poly.type
_entity_poly.pdbx_seq_one_letter_code
_entity_poly.pdbx_strand_id
1 'polypeptide(L)'
;MEWWSSFANPRAYTAAPMAATVAVYHAVAWAFSHHDELSWGSLGIVVPDLTHLGAVEPLRRLQRRGVQVGTLDQAEVARHVDRVLITYTPDEATRARVEALEEARVVVAIGDDSHQHYRWVNQHHPVHLGGTNLTAAPPILTPGATPVAAA
;
A
#
# COMPACT_ATOMS: atom_id res chain seq x y z
N MET A 1 11.92 22.69 -18.44
CA MET A 1 12.07 21.23 -18.60
C MET A 1 11.40 20.59 -17.38
N GLU A 2 10.09 20.41 -17.45
CA GLU A 2 9.27 19.90 -16.35
C GLU A 2 9.33 18.38 -16.36
N TRP A 3 10.21 17.80 -15.56
CA TRP A 3 10.33 16.34 -15.46
C TRP A 3 9.43 15.75 -14.36
N TRP A 4 8.62 16.60 -13.72
CA TRP A 4 7.80 16.25 -12.55
C TRP A 4 6.31 16.12 -12.90
N SER A 5 5.89 16.51 -14.11
CA SER A 5 4.51 16.45 -14.57
C SER A 5 4.05 15.06 -15.02
N SER A 6 4.91 14.04 -15.03
CA SER A 6 4.52 12.64 -15.32
C SER A 6 4.41 11.73 -14.08
N PHE A 7 4.70 12.23 -12.86
CA PHE A 7 4.71 11.42 -11.63
C PHE A 7 3.79 11.98 -10.53
N ALA A 8 2.56 12.36 -10.88
CA ALA A 8 1.65 13.06 -9.95
C ALA A 8 1.21 12.25 -8.70
N ASN A 9 1.51 10.95 -8.60
CA ASN A 9 1.22 10.13 -7.41
C ASN A 9 1.99 8.80 -7.48
N PRO A 10 3.27 8.71 -7.07
CA PRO A 10 4.00 7.44 -6.97
C PRO A 10 3.23 6.40 -6.15
N ARG A 11 3.09 5.19 -6.72
CA ARG A 11 2.38 4.07 -6.11
C ARG A 11 3.31 2.90 -5.90
N ALA A 12 3.12 2.19 -4.80
CA ALA A 12 3.85 0.97 -4.51
C ALA A 12 2.99 -0.08 -3.82
N TYR A 13 3.46 -1.33 -3.81
CA TYR A 13 2.79 -2.39 -3.07
C TYR A 13 3.74 -3.41 -2.48
N THR A 14 3.22 -4.09 -1.47
CA THR A 14 3.71 -5.36 -0.97
C THR A 14 2.61 -6.39 -1.10
N ALA A 15 3.00 -7.64 -1.29
CA ALA A 15 2.07 -8.76 -1.43
C ALA A 15 2.47 -9.90 -0.48
N ALA A 16 1.52 -10.77 -0.15
CA ALA A 16 1.81 -12.06 0.45
C ALA A 16 2.81 -12.84 -0.44
N PRO A 17 3.67 -13.71 0.13
CA PRO A 17 3.72 -14.14 1.53
C PRO A 17 4.52 -13.21 2.47
N MET A 18 4.67 -11.92 2.18
CA MET A 18 5.35 -11.01 3.10
C MET A 18 4.52 -10.80 4.38
N ALA A 19 5.16 -10.96 5.53
CA ALA A 19 4.55 -10.60 6.79
C ALA A 19 4.23 -9.10 6.82
N ALA A 20 3.00 -8.74 7.19
CA ALA A 20 2.54 -7.36 7.19
C ALA A 20 3.41 -6.42 8.06
N THR A 21 4.05 -6.96 9.10
CA THR A 21 5.02 -6.25 9.94
C THR A 21 6.28 -5.81 9.19
N VAL A 22 6.79 -6.64 8.29
CA VAL A 22 7.93 -6.34 7.42
C VAL A 22 7.51 -5.39 6.30
N ALA A 23 6.31 -5.62 5.75
CA ALA A 23 5.73 -4.80 4.70
C ALA A 23 5.59 -3.33 5.09
N VAL A 24 5.16 -3.06 6.34
CA VAL A 24 5.08 -1.69 6.88
C VAL A 24 6.45 -1.00 6.83
N TYR A 25 7.54 -1.68 7.18
CA TYR A 25 8.87 -1.05 7.13
C TYR A 25 9.36 -0.81 5.70
N HIS A 26 9.07 -1.72 4.77
CA HIS A 26 9.37 -1.52 3.34
C HIS A 26 8.61 -0.32 2.77
N ALA A 27 7.32 -0.22 3.09
CA ALA A 27 6.46 0.88 2.67
C ALA A 27 6.98 2.23 3.19
N VAL A 28 7.33 2.30 4.48
CA VAL A 28 7.88 3.50 5.11
C VAL A 28 9.22 3.89 4.48
N ALA A 29 10.15 2.94 4.33
CA ALA A 29 11.46 3.21 3.73
C ALA A 29 11.33 3.71 2.29
N TRP A 30 10.44 3.10 1.50
CA TRP A 30 10.18 3.53 0.14
C TRP A 30 9.56 4.94 0.10
N ALA A 31 8.59 5.25 0.96
CA ALA A 31 8.01 6.59 1.04
C ALA A 31 9.08 7.67 1.34
N PHE A 32 9.95 7.45 2.33
CA PHE A 32 11.05 8.37 2.64
C PHE A 32 12.07 8.50 1.51
N SER A 33 12.29 7.47 0.69
CA SER A 33 13.20 7.55 -0.46
C SER A 33 12.67 8.39 -1.64
N HIS A 34 11.37 8.69 -1.66
CA HIS A 34 10.74 9.44 -2.77
C HIS A 34 10.47 10.91 -2.43
N HIS A 35 10.65 11.31 -1.17
CA HIS A 35 10.39 12.68 -0.73
C HIS A 35 11.32 13.11 0.40
N ASP A 36 12.31 13.92 0.04
CA ASP A 36 13.32 14.45 0.96
C ASP A 36 12.75 15.38 2.05
N GLU A 37 11.55 15.93 1.83
CA GLU A 37 10.84 16.79 2.79
C GLU A 37 9.99 16.01 3.80
N LEU A 38 9.90 14.67 3.70
CA LEU A 38 9.08 13.91 4.64
C LEU A 38 9.68 13.94 6.03
N SER A 39 8.82 14.25 6.99
CA SER A 39 9.05 14.02 8.40
C SER A 39 8.20 12.84 8.86
N TRP A 40 8.50 12.28 10.04
CA TRP A 40 7.63 11.26 10.64
C TRP A 40 6.19 11.76 10.84
N GLY A 41 6.00 13.05 11.11
CA GLY A 41 4.67 13.67 11.31
C GLY A 41 3.87 13.87 10.02
N SER A 42 4.52 13.82 8.85
CA SER A 42 3.88 13.90 7.54
C SER A 42 3.63 12.52 6.92
N LEU A 43 3.73 11.44 7.70
CA LEU A 43 3.39 10.10 7.25
C LEU A 43 2.04 9.69 7.86
N GLY A 44 1.09 9.35 7.01
CA GLY A 44 -0.17 8.73 7.39
C GLY A 44 -0.18 7.24 7.08
N ILE A 45 -0.64 6.44 8.03
CA ILE A 45 -0.99 5.03 7.82
C ILE A 45 -2.47 4.86 8.07
N VAL A 46 -3.18 4.45 7.03
CA VAL A 46 -4.59 4.08 7.11
C VAL A 46 -4.69 2.59 7.39
N VAL A 47 -5.40 2.26 8.46
CA VAL A 47 -5.76 0.88 8.84
C VAL A 47 -7.24 0.63 8.57
N PRO A 48 -7.67 -0.63 8.38
CA PRO A 48 -9.09 -0.95 8.20
C PRO A 48 -9.94 -0.53 9.41
N ASP A 49 -9.40 -0.74 10.61
CA ASP A 49 -9.99 -0.36 11.88
C ASP A 49 -8.90 -0.20 12.96
N LEU A 50 -9.23 0.50 14.06
CA LEU A 50 -8.26 0.84 15.11
C LEU A 50 -7.80 -0.36 15.96
N THR A 51 -8.45 -1.53 15.89
CA THR A 51 -7.98 -2.72 16.61
C THR A 51 -6.61 -3.18 16.10
N HIS A 52 -6.29 -2.89 14.85
CA HIS A 52 -4.97 -3.14 14.25
C HIS A 52 -3.85 -2.38 14.95
N LEU A 53 -4.11 -1.16 15.43
CA LEU A 53 -3.12 -0.39 16.18
C LEU A 53 -2.78 -1.07 17.52
N GLY A 54 -3.74 -1.74 18.14
CA GLY A 54 -3.56 -2.54 19.36
C GLY A 54 -2.98 -3.93 19.11
N ALA A 55 -3.09 -4.48 17.90
CA ALA A 55 -2.62 -5.82 17.57
C ALA A 55 -1.21 -5.85 16.95
N VAL A 56 -0.81 -4.78 16.24
CA VAL A 56 0.40 -4.76 15.41
C VAL A 56 1.49 -3.88 16.02
N GLU A 57 2.49 -4.49 16.64
CA GLU A 57 3.59 -3.78 17.33
C GLU A 57 4.34 -2.77 16.43
N PRO A 58 4.66 -3.05 15.15
CA PRO A 58 5.25 -2.05 14.26
C PRO A 58 4.41 -0.77 14.10
N LEU A 59 3.08 -0.87 14.02
CA LEU A 59 2.20 0.30 13.90
C LEU A 59 2.30 1.17 15.16
N ARG A 60 2.31 0.57 16.35
CA ARG A 60 2.53 1.31 17.61
C ARG A 60 3.87 2.01 17.66
N ARG A 61 4.94 1.34 17.20
CA ARG A 61 6.28 1.93 17.18
C ARG A 61 6.34 3.13 16.25
N LEU A 62 5.70 3.06 15.09
CA LEU A 62 5.61 4.17 14.15
C LEU A 62 4.78 5.32 14.74
N GLN A 63 3.65 5.01 15.36
CA GLN A 63 2.84 6.02 16.03
C GLN A 63 3.63 6.78 17.12
N ARG A 64 4.41 6.06 17.94
CA ARG A 64 5.31 6.67 18.94
C ARG A 64 6.42 7.54 18.33
N ARG A 65 6.77 7.33 17.06
CA ARG A 65 7.73 8.16 16.31
C ARG A 65 7.09 9.41 15.69
N GLY A 66 5.78 9.57 15.81
CA GLY A 66 5.03 10.71 15.29
C GLY A 66 4.22 10.41 14.02
N VAL A 67 4.24 9.17 13.52
CA VAL A 67 3.41 8.76 12.37
C VAL A 67 1.94 8.82 12.76
N GLN A 68 1.12 9.43 11.92
CA GLN A 68 -0.33 9.44 12.09
C GLN A 68 -0.88 8.07 11.68
N VAL A 69 -1.60 7.41 12.59
CA VAL A 69 -2.26 6.13 12.30
C VAL A 69 -3.74 6.26 12.64
N GLY A 70 -4.61 5.93 11.69
CA GLY A 70 -6.04 6.07 11.85
C GLY A 70 -6.82 5.31 10.79
N THR A 71 -8.15 5.37 10.85
CA THR A 71 -9.01 4.85 9.77
C THR A 71 -9.07 5.83 8.60
N LEU A 72 -9.56 5.35 7.46
CA LEU A 72 -9.73 6.22 6.29
C LEU A 72 -10.72 7.36 6.57
N ASP A 73 -11.80 7.08 7.29
CA ASP A 73 -12.78 8.11 7.68
C ASP A 73 -12.14 9.20 8.54
N GLN A 74 -11.23 8.83 9.46
CA GLN A 74 -10.49 9.80 10.26
C GLN A 74 -9.53 10.63 9.39
N ALA A 75 -8.86 10.00 8.43
CA ALA A 75 -7.98 10.68 7.48
C ALA A 75 -8.75 11.69 6.61
N GLU A 76 -9.92 11.32 6.10
CA GLU A 76 -10.79 12.17 5.28
C GLU A 76 -11.33 13.38 6.07
N VAL A 77 -11.74 13.18 7.33
CA VAL A 77 -12.22 14.27 8.19
C VAL A 77 -11.09 15.23 8.56
N ALA A 78 -9.89 14.70 8.81
CA ALA A 78 -8.78 15.49 9.32
C ALA A 78 -8.26 16.50 8.29
N ARG A 79 -8.44 16.29 6.97
CA ARG A 79 -7.82 17.12 5.90
C ARG A 79 -6.32 17.38 6.12
N HIS A 80 -5.66 16.49 6.87
CA HIS A 80 -4.32 16.69 7.44
C HIS A 80 -3.38 15.55 7.10
N VAL A 81 -3.75 14.63 6.22
CA VAL A 81 -2.78 13.68 5.70
C VAL A 81 -1.97 14.40 4.63
N ASP A 82 -1.03 15.21 5.11
CA ASP A 82 -0.01 15.78 4.28
C ASP A 82 0.80 14.64 3.65
N ARG A 83 0.49 14.36 2.37
CA ARG A 83 1.42 13.91 1.34
C ARG A 83 1.73 12.41 1.23
N VAL A 84 1.67 11.56 2.25
CA VAL A 84 1.94 10.10 2.08
C VAL A 84 0.96 9.23 2.84
N LEU A 85 0.27 8.34 2.10
CA LEU A 85 -0.69 7.40 2.65
C LEU A 85 -0.24 5.95 2.42
N ILE A 86 0.07 5.25 3.51
CA ILE A 86 0.26 3.80 3.49
C ILE A 86 -1.07 3.17 3.90
N THR A 87 -1.64 2.37 3.01
CA THR A 87 -2.83 1.57 3.27
C THR A 87 -2.43 0.19 3.75
N TYR A 88 -2.77 -0.11 5.01
CA TYR A 88 -2.53 -1.41 5.62
C TYR A 88 -3.71 -2.34 5.31
N THR A 89 -3.43 -3.48 4.67
CA THR A 89 -4.43 -4.51 4.30
C THR A 89 -5.72 -3.93 3.69
N PRO A 90 -5.63 -3.07 2.65
CA PRO A 90 -6.82 -2.42 2.13
C PRO A 90 -7.64 -3.40 1.30
N ASP A 91 -8.97 -3.27 1.39
CA ASP A 91 -9.89 -3.83 0.41
C ASP A 91 -9.99 -2.92 -0.84
N GLU A 92 -10.82 -3.33 -1.81
CA GLU A 92 -10.99 -2.57 -3.06
C GLU A 92 -11.63 -1.21 -2.83
N ALA A 93 -12.58 -1.12 -1.89
CA ALA A 93 -13.25 0.13 -1.53
C ALA A 93 -12.28 1.13 -0.88
N THR A 94 -11.45 0.67 0.04
CA THR A 94 -10.41 1.47 0.71
C THR A 94 -9.42 2.01 -0.31
N ARG A 95 -8.93 1.17 -1.24
CA ARG A 95 -8.04 1.62 -2.32
C ARG A 95 -8.69 2.69 -3.20
N ALA A 96 -9.92 2.47 -3.64
CA ALA A 96 -10.63 3.42 -4.51
C ALA A 96 -10.81 4.79 -3.85
N ARG A 97 -11.15 4.80 -2.55
CA ARG A 97 -11.28 6.04 -1.77
C ARG A 97 -9.93 6.74 -1.58
N VAL A 98 -8.86 5.97 -1.32
CA VAL A 98 -7.50 6.51 -1.19
C VAL A 98 -6.99 7.13 -2.49
N GLU A 99 -7.24 6.50 -3.63
CA GLU A 99 -6.91 7.05 -4.95
C GLU A 99 -7.69 8.34 -5.26
N ALA A 100 -8.86 8.53 -4.64
CA ALA A 100 -9.66 9.76 -4.76
C ALA A 100 -9.19 10.89 -3.84
N LEU A 101 -8.24 10.65 -2.93
CA LEU A 101 -7.63 11.71 -2.11
C LEU A 101 -6.61 12.47 -2.97
N GLU A 102 -7.03 13.60 -3.54
CA GLU A 102 -6.18 14.46 -4.40
C GLU A 102 -4.88 14.93 -3.73
N GLU A 103 -4.84 14.92 -2.38
CA GLU A 103 -3.68 15.35 -1.58
C GLU A 103 -2.66 14.22 -1.28
N ALA A 104 -3.03 12.95 -1.54
CA ALA A 104 -2.13 11.82 -1.34
C ALA A 104 -1.08 11.81 -2.46
N ARG A 105 0.17 12.21 -2.15
CA ARG A 105 1.27 12.20 -3.12
C ARG A 105 1.92 10.83 -3.25
N VAL A 106 1.69 9.93 -2.30
CA VAL A 106 2.21 8.55 -2.32
C VAL A 106 1.14 7.61 -1.81
N VAL A 107 0.87 6.53 -2.54
CA VAL A 107 0.00 5.44 -2.11
C VAL A 107 0.79 4.15 -2.03
N VAL A 108 0.85 3.54 -0.84
CA VAL A 108 1.43 2.19 -0.68
C VAL A 108 0.37 1.21 -0.21
N ALA A 109 0.17 0.11 -0.93
CA ALA A 109 -0.74 -0.96 -0.52
C ALA A 109 0.01 -2.12 0.14
N ILE A 110 -0.39 -2.48 1.35
CA ILE A 110 0.16 -3.66 2.06
C ILE A 110 -0.84 -4.81 1.99
N GLY A 111 -0.53 -5.86 1.23
CA GLY A 111 -1.42 -7.01 1.06
C GLY A 111 -1.06 -8.20 1.94
N ASP A 112 -1.96 -8.53 2.86
CA ASP A 112 -2.07 -9.87 3.45
C ASP A 112 -2.76 -10.86 2.49
N ASP A 113 -3.74 -10.39 1.74
CA ASP A 113 -4.35 -11.06 0.58
C ASP A 113 -3.94 -10.34 -0.71
N SER A 114 -3.13 -11.02 -1.52
CA SER A 114 -2.60 -10.46 -2.76
C SER A 114 -3.61 -10.45 -3.90
N HIS A 115 -4.71 -11.23 -3.79
CA HIS A 115 -5.70 -11.31 -4.85
C HIS A 115 -6.42 -9.98 -5.07
N GLN A 116 -6.66 -9.24 -3.98
CA GLN A 116 -7.37 -7.97 -4.00
C GLN A 116 -6.56 -6.87 -4.71
N HIS A 117 -5.23 -7.02 -4.75
CA HIS A 117 -4.34 -6.03 -5.38
C HIS A 117 -4.23 -6.19 -6.89
N TYR A 118 -4.58 -7.32 -7.50
CA TYR A 118 -4.33 -7.56 -8.94
C TYR A 118 -4.93 -6.47 -9.84
N ARG A 119 -6.19 -6.09 -9.62
CA ARG A 119 -6.86 -5.07 -10.44
C ARG A 119 -6.14 -3.73 -10.33
N TRP A 120 -5.82 -3.32 -9.10
CA TRP A 120 -5.14 -2.06 -8.83
C TRP A 120 -3.71 -2.06 -9.39
N VAL A 121 -2.96 -3.15 -9.24
CA VAL A 121 -1.61 -3.32 -9.81
C VAL A 121 -1.63 -3.21 -11.34
N ASN A 122 -2.60 -3.85 -11.99
CA ASN A 122 -2.75 -3.80 -13.45
C ASN A 122 -3.17 -2.42 -13.95
N GLN A 123 -3.95 -1.67 -13.17
CA GLN A 123 -4.45 -0.34 -13.55
C GLN A 123 -3.39 0.75 -13.34
N HIS A 124 -2.64 0.68 -12.25
CA HIS A 124 -1.80 1.77 -11.77
C HIS A 124 -0.29 1.52 -11.90
N HIS A 125 0.12 0.31 -12.28
CA HIS A 125 1.52 -0.11 -12.44
C HIS A 125 2.44 0.34 -11.28
N PRO A 126 2.09 0.01 -10.03
CA PRO A 126 2.84 0.39 -8.85
C PRO A 126 4.19 -0.33 -8.75
N VAL A 127 5.14 0.26 -8.03
CA VAL A 127 6.43 -0.35 -7.71
C VAL A 127 6.23 -1.54 -6.76
N HIS A 128 6.77 -2.70 -7.11
CA HIS A 128 6.78 -3.87 -6.22
C HIS A 128 7.88 -3.74 -5.16
N LEU A 129 7.50 -3.69 -3.88
CA LEU A 129 8.42 -3.55 -2.74
C LEU A 129 8.76 -4.89 -2.07
N GLY A 130 8.06 -5.97 -2.45
CA GLY A 130 8.37 -7.33 -2.04
C GLY A 130 7.14 -8.22 -1.92
N GLY A 131 7.41 -9.51 -1.69
CA GLY A 131 6.40 -10.56 -1.72
C GLY A 131 6.25 -11.12 -3.13
N THR A 132 5.03 -11.56 -3.46
CA THR A 132 4.70 -12.04 -4.81
C THR A 132 4.61 -10.87 -5.77
N ASN A 133 5.35 -10.93 -6.88
CA ASN A 133 5.21 -9.96 -7.96
C ASN A 133 3.93 -10.22 -8.75
N LEU A 134 2.93 -9.36 -8.57
CA LEU A 134 1.60 -9.48 -9.19
C LEU A 134 1.58 -8.99 -10.65
N THR A 135 2.67 -8.37 -11.13
CA THR A 135 2.83 -7.97 -12.55
C THR A 135 3.41 -9.09 -13.41
N ALA A 136 4.01 -10.13 -12.81
CA ALA A 136 4.79 -11.14 -13.50
C ALA A 136 3.98 -12.38 -13.95
N ALA A 137 2.69 -12.50 -13.59
CA ALA A 137 1.83 -13.58 -14.11
C ALA A 137 0.34 -13.22 -14.03
N PRO A 138 -0.46 -13.48 -15.08
CA PRO A 138 -1.91 -13.59 -14.92
C PRO A 138 -2.25 -14.89 -14.15
N PRO A 139 -3.26 -14.90 -13.26
CA PRO A 139 -3.66 -16.13 -12.59
C PRO A 139 -4.38 -17.04 -13.59
N ILE A 140 -3.75 -18.12 -14.03
CA ILE A 140 -4.50 -19.25 -14.60
C ILE A 140 -4.84 -20.18 -13.43
N LEU A 141 -6.03 -20.00 -12.85
CA LEU A 141 -6.71 -21.08 -12.14
C LEU A 141 -7.76 -21.65 -13.08
N THR A 142 -7.44 -22.77 -13.72
CA THR A 142 -8.46 -23.64 -14.31
C THR A 142 -8.53 -24.89 -13.44
N PRO A 143 -9.53 -25.02 -12.54
CA PRO A 143 -9.82 -26.30 -11.92
C PRO A 143 -10.28 -27.25 -13.03
N GLY A 144 -9.50 -28.29 -13.33
CA GLY A 144 -9.88 -29.35 -14.28
C GLY A 144 -8.92 -29.60 -15.44
N ALA A 145 -7.78 -28.90 -15.55
CA ALA A 145 -6.78 -29.25 -16.56
C ALA A 145 -6.05 -30.56 -16.18
N THR A 146 -6.46 -31.66 -16.78
CA THR A 146 -5.78 -32.96 -16.68
C THR A 146 -4.38 -32.82 -17.28
N PRO A 147 -3.31 -33.34 -16.65
CA PRO A 147 -1.98 -33.29 -17.24
C PRO A 147 -1.95 -34.20 -18.48
N VAL A 148 -1.79 -33.62 -19.66
CA VAL A 148 -1.37 -34.41 -20.82
C VAL A 148 0.13 -34.61 -20.68
N ALA A 149 0.50 -35.85 -20.34
CA ALA A 149 1.88 -36.29 -20.37
C ALA A 149 2.42 -36.14 -21.79
N ALA A 150 3.55 -35.44 -21.92
CA ALA A 150 4.31 -35.42 -23.15
C ALA A 150 4.97 -36.79 -23.35
N ALA A 151 4.62 -37.49 -24.43
CA ALA A 151 5.39 -38.55 -25.06
C ALA A 151 5.13 -38.51 -26.58
#